data_AF-A0A2U1MJC6-F1
#
_entry.id   AF-A0A2U1MJC6-F1
#
_cell.length_a   1.000
_cell.length_b   1.000
_cell.length_c   1.000
_cell.angle_alpha   90.00
_cell.angle_beta   90.00
_cell.angle_gamma   90.00
#
_symmetry.space_group_name_H-M   'P 1'
#
loop_
_entity.id
_entity.type
_entity.pdbx_description
1 polymer ?
#
loop_
_entity_poly.entity_id
_entity_poly.type
_entity_poly.pdbx_seq_one_letter_code
_entity_poly.pdbx_strand_id
1 'polypeptide(L)'
;MEVIVTVIVENVAVVLDRIQNVSAVAFITTFVTLFSLVIAITKDLPDVEGDRKFEISTFATKVGVRNIGLLGSGLLLISYIGSIAAALYMPQAFRGKFMVPVHTVLALCLIYQARVHERAKYTQEAIAGYYRFVWNLFYA
;
A
#
# COMPACT_ATOMS: atom_id res chain seq x y z
N MET A 1 46.78 14.23 11.56
CA MET A 1 45.45 14.84 11.72
C MET A 1 44.51 14.42 10.59
N GLU A 2 44.91 14.53 9.32
CA GLU A 2 44.09 14.10 8.16
C GLU A 2 43.64 12.63 8.20
N VAL A 3 44.54 11.70 8.53
CA VAL A 3 44.21 10.26 8.59
C VAL A 3 43.08 9.95 9.59
N ILE A 4 43.06 10.62 10.74
CA ILE A 4 42.03 10.42 11.76
C ILE A 4 40.67 10.95 11.28
N VAL A 5 40.67 12.11 10.61
CA VAL A 5 39.45 12.69 10.03
C VAL A 5 38.88 11.78 8.96
N THR A 6 39.71 11.23 8.06
CA THR A 6 39.26 10.30 7.01
C THR A 6 38.63 9.04 7.59
N VAL A 7 39.27 8.42 8.58
CA VAL A 7 38.74 7.21 9.25
C VAL A 7 37.40 7.48 9.95
N ILE A 8 37.23 8.65 10.57
CA ILE A 8 35.94 9.02 11.20
C ILE A 8 34.85 9.19 10.13
N VAL A 9 35.16 9.88 9.02
CA VAL A 9 34.20 10.11 7.94
C VAL A 9 33.76 8.79 7.28
N GLU A 10 34.70 7.90 7.00
CA GLU A 10 34.39 6.56 6.44
C GLU A 10 33.52 5.74 7.38
N ASN A 11 33.85 5.70 8.67
CA ASN A 11 33.05 4.98 9.66
C ASN A 11 31.63 5.55 9.77
N VAL A 12 31.47 6.87 9.75
CA VAL A 12 30.14 7.52 9.74
C VAL A 12 29.37 7.16 8.47
N ALA A 13 30.01 7.18 7.30
CA ALA A 13 29.37 6.81 6.04
C ALA A 13 28.89 5.34 6.04
N VAL A 14 29.71 4.41 6.56
CA VAL A 14 29.35 2.99 6.69
C VAL A 14 28.17 2.80 7.65
N VAL A 15 28.12 3.54 8.76
CA VAL A 15 27.00 3.47 9.71
C VAL A 15 25.72 4.01 9.06
N LEU A 16 25.79 5.13 8.34
CA LEU A 16 24.65 5.70 7.62
C LEU A 16 24.10 4.75 6.55
N ASP A 17 24.97 4.13 5.75
CA ASP A 17 24.57 3.15 4.73
C ASP A 17 23.84 1.94 5.36
N ARG A 18 24.35 1.39 6.47
CA ARG A 18 23.67 0.31 7.19
C ARG A 18 22.29 0.72 7.70
N ILE A 19 22.17 1.92 8.29
CA ILE A 19 20.90 2.44 8.78
C ILE A 19 19.90 2.60 7.62
N GLN A 20 20.34 3.14 6.48
CA GLN A 20 19.51 3.29 5.28
C GLN A 20 19.03 1.93 4.76
N ASN A 21 19.91 0.94 4.66
CA ASN A 21 19.57 -0.39 4.17
C ASN A 21 18.56 -1.10 5.08
N VAL A 22 18.75 -1.06 6.40
CA VAL A 22 17.79 -1.65 7.36
C VAL A 22 16.44 -0.94 7.27
N SER A 23 16.44 0.39 7.20
CA SER A 23 15.21 1.19 7.10
C SER A 23 14.45 0.90 5.81
N ALA A 24 15.16 0.77 4.68
CA ALA A 24 14.58 0.47 3.38
C ALA A 24 14.01 -0.95 3.33
N VAL A 25 14.73 -1.95 3.85
CA VAL A 25 14.26 -3.36 3.88
C VAL A 25 13.04 -3.51 4.79
N ALA A 26 13.06 -2.91 5.98
CA ALA A 26 11.92 -2.91 6.89
C ALA A 26 10.70 -2.24 6.23
N PHE A 27 10.90 -1.08 5.61
CA PHE A 27 9.85 -0.36 4.90
C PHE A 27 9.21 -1.21 3.79
N ILE A 28 10.00 -1.73 2.85
CA ILE A 28 9.44 -2.47 1.71
C ILE A 28 8.76 -3.78 2.16
N THR A 29 9.31 -4.45 3.17
CA THR A 29 8.70 -5.67 3.73
C THR A 29 7.34 -5.37 4.34
N THR A 30 7.24 -4.33 5.17
CA THR A 30 5.97 -3.89 5.76
C THR A 30 4.99 -3.45 4.67
N PHE A 31 5.44 -2.64 3.72
CA PHE A 31 4.60 -2.13 2.63
C PHE A 31 4.02 -3.25 1.77
N VAL A 32 4.86 -4.16 1.29
CA VAL A 32 4.42 -5.30 0.46
C VAL A 32 3.56 -6.26 1.25
N THR A 33 3.82 -6.45 2.55
CA THR A 33 2.98 -7.30 3.41
C THR A 33 1.57 -6.72 3.58
N LEU A 34 1.46 -5.40 3.86
CA LEU A 34 0.17 -4.73 3.94
C LEU A 34 -0.58 -4.77 2.60
N PHE A 35 0.13 -4.57 1.49
CA PHE A 35 -0.47 -4.67 0.17
C PHE A 35 -0.94 -6.10 -0.12
N SER A 36 -0.12 -7.11 0.17
CA SER A 36 -0.48 -8.52 -0.01
C SER A 36 -1.69 -8.91 0.83
N LEU A 37 -1.81 -8.37 2.05
CA LEU A 37 -3.01 -8.52 2.88
C LEU A 37 -4.24 -7.90 2.18
N VAL A 38 -4.12 -6.73 1.57
CA VAL A 38 -5.21 -6.10 0.81
C VAL A 38 -5.64 -6.97 -0.37
N ILE A 39 -4.71 -7.53 -1.13
CA ILE A 39 -5.02 -8.47 -2.20
C ILE A 39 -5.75 -9.69 -1.62
N ALA A 40 -5.23 -10.27 -0.53
CA ALA A 40 -5.82 -11.45 0.09
C ALA A 40 -7.27 -11.23 0.57
N ILE A 41 -7.60 -10.08 1.15
CA ILE A 41 -8.96 -9.79 1.60
C ILE A 41 -9.91 -9.42 0.45
N THR A 42 -9.38 -8.85 -0.65
CA THR A 42 -10.20 -8.40 -1.78
C THR A 42 -10.34 -9.43 -2.90
N LYS A 43 -9.58 -10.54 -2.86
CA LYS A 43 -9.53 -11.53 -3.94
C LYS A 43 -10.87 -12.13 -4.36
N ASP A 44 -11.78 -12.32 -3.39
CA ASP A 44 -13.09 -12.96 -3.61
C ASP A 44 -14.19 -11.94 -3.94
N LEU A 45 -13.88 -10.63 -3.94
CA LEU A 45 -14.83 -9.60 -4.34
C LEU A 45 -15.43 -9.83 -5.74
N PRO A 46 -14.63 -10.04 -6.82
CA PRO A 46 -15.17 -10.25 -8.15
C PRO A 46 -16.01 -11.53 -8.27
N ASP A 47 -15.88 -12.50 -7.37
CA ASP A 47 -16.60 -13.77 -7.43
C ASP A 47 -17.88 -13.77 -6.57
N VAL A 48 -18.15 -12.69 -5.83
CA VAL A 48 -19.18 -12.64 -4.79
C VAL A 48 -20.60 -12.92 -5.28
N GLU A 49 -20.95 -12.53 -6.50
CA GLU A 49 -22.27 -12.81 -7.08
C GLU A 49 -22.45 -14.30 -7.37
N GLY A 50 -21.43 -14.93 -7.94
CA GLY A 50 -21.39 -16.37 -8.17
C GLY A 50 -21.43 -17.14 -6.86
N ASP A 51 -20.59 -16.76 -5.90
CA ASP A 51 -20.54 -17.39 -4.58
C ASP A 51 -21.90 -17.34 -3.89
N ARG A 52 -22.61 -16.20 -3.94
CA ARG A 52 -23.97 -16.09 -3.38
C ARG A 52 -24.97 -17.00 -4.07
N LYS A 53 -24.90 -17.13 -5.40
CA LYS A 53 -25.81 -17.96 -6.18
C LYS A 53 -25.63 -19.45 -5.90
N PHE A 54 -24.41 -19.89 -5.64
CA PHE A 54 -24.07 -21.29 -5.35
C PHE A 54 -23.90 -21.58 -3.85
N GLU A 55 -24.31 -20.65 -2.98
CA GLU A 55 -24.24 -20.78 -1.52
C GLU A 55 -22.83 -21.06 -0.98
N ILE A 56 -21.79 -20.57 -1.68
CA ILE A 56 -20.39 -20.68 -1.29
C ILE A 56 -20.07 -19.61 -0.24
N SER A 57 -19.54 -20.07 0.89
CA SER A 57 -19.23 -19.21 2.03
C SER A 57 -17.78 -18.72 1.97
N THR A 58 -17.57 -17.49 1.50
CA THR A 58 -16.28 -16.80 1.46
C THR A 58 -16.26 -15.61 2.42
N PHE A 59 -15.08 -15.02 2.62
CA PHE A 59 -14.96 -13.84 3.49
C PHE A 59 -15.79 -12.66 2.96
N ALA A 60 -15.82 -12.48 1.63
CA ALA A 60 -16.62 -11.46 0.95
C ALA A 60 -18.13 -11.69 1.07
N THR A 61 -18.61 -12.94 0.98
CA THR A 61 -20.05 -13.21 1.15
C THR A 61 -20.52 -13.02 2.60
N LYS A 62 -19.69 -13.36 3.58
CA LYS A 62 -19.98 -13.19 5.02
C LYS A 62 -19.95 -11.74 5.50
N VAL A 63 -18.89 -11.00 5.19
CA VAL A 63 -18.67 -9.62 5.69
C VAL A 63 -19.38 -8.57 4.84
N GLY A 64 -19.58 -8.87 3.56
CA GLY A 64 -20.23 -7.99 2.60
C GLY A 64 -19.24 -7.16 1.78
N VAL A 65 -19.58 -6.99 0.51
CA VAL A 65 -18.76 -6.30 -0.51
C VAL A 65 -18.32 -4.92 -0.07
N ARG A 66 -19.26 -4.11 0.44
CA ARG A 66 -18.98 -2.75 0.90
C ARG A 66 -17.91 -2.69 1.97
N ASN A 67 -18.04 -3.55 2.98
CA ASN A 67 -17.11 -3.56 4.11
C ASN A 67 -15.72 -4.02 3.67
N ILE A 68 -15.62 -5.06 2.83
CA ILE A 68 -14.34 -5.52 2.29
C ILE A 68 -13.68 -4.47 1.39
N GLY A 69 -14.44 -3.80 0.51
CA GLY A 69 -13.93 -2.72 -0.32
C GLY A 69 -13.37 -1.56 0.51
N LEU A 70 -14.11 -1.14 1.53
CA LEU A 70 -13.66 -0.08 2.45
C LEU A 70 -12.45 -0.50 3.29
N LEU A 71 -12.41 -1.74 3.79
CA LEU A 71 -11.25 -2.26 4.54
C LEU A 71 -9.99 -2.31 3.67
N GLY A 72 -10.10 -2.82 2.43
CA GLY A 72 -8.98 -2.86 1.49
C GLY A 72 -8.48 -1.46 1.11
N SER A 73 -9.40 -0.55 0.78
CA SER A 73 -9.06 0.85 0.49
C SER A 73 -8.44 1.54 1.71
N GLY A 74 -8.96 1.30 2.91
CA GLY A 74 -8.45 1.88 4.15
C GLY A 74 -7.02 1.43 4.46
N LEU A 75 -6.74 0.13 4.35
CA LEU A 75 -5.41 -0.44 4.56
C LEU A 75 -4.39 0.09 3.54
N LEU A 76 -4.75 0.20 2.26
CA LEU A 76 -3.88 0.82 1.25
C LEU A 76 -3.63 2.30 1.56
N LEU A 77 -4.67 3.05 1.93
CA LEU A 77 -4.52 4.46 2.27
C LEU A 77 -3.58 4.66 3.47
N ILE A 78 -3.71 3.84 4.51
CA ILE A 78 -2.79 3.85 5.66
C ILE A 78 -1.36 3.55 5.21
N SER A 79 -1.17 2.61 4.28
CA SER A 79 0.15 2.27 3.74
C SER A 79 0.79 3.45 3.00
N TYR A 80 0.02 4.19 2.20
CA TYR A 80 0.49 5.39 1.52
C TYR A 80 0.80 6.55 2.50
N ILE A 81 -0.06 6.77 3.50
CA ILE A 81 0.19 7.76 4.56
C ILE A 81 1.45 7.40 5.35
N GLY A 82 1.62 6.11 5.70
CA GLY A 82 2.81 5.61 6.38
C GLY A 82 4.08 5.83 5.56
N SER A 83 4.01 5.69 4.24
CA SER A 83 5.13 5.95 3.33
C SER A 83 5.52 7.43 3.29
N ILE A 84 4.52 8.33 3.27
CA ILE A 84 4.75 9.77 3.38
C ILE A 84 5.39 10.10 4.74
N ALA A 85 4.84 9.56 5.84
CA ALA A 85 5.37 9.78 7.17
C ALA A 85 6.82 9.28 7.31
N ALA A 86 7.13 8.08 6.81
CA ALA A 86 8.49 7.53 6.81
C ALA A 86 9.48 8.47 6.10
N ALA A 87 9.08 9.05 4.97
CA ALA A 87 9.92 9.99 4.23
C ALA A 87 10.14 11.33 4.96
N LEU A 88 9.16 11.79 5.75
CA LEU A 88 9.27 13.03 6.53
C LEU A 88 10.08 12.84 7.82
N TYR A 89 9.91 11.73 8.53
CA TYR A 89 10.61 11.45 9.79
C TYR A 89 12.02 10.88 9.59
N MET A 90 12.30 10.27 8.44
CA MET A 90 13.61 9.67 8.13
C MET A 90 14.17 10.20 6.80
N PRO A 91 14.41 11.53 6.68
CA PRO A 91 14.86 12.15 5.43
C PRO A 91 16.24 11.67 4.98
N GLN A 92 17.08 11.19 5.91
CA GLN A 92 18.34 10.53 5.59
C GLN A 92 18.14 9.14 4.96
N ALA A 93 17.03 8.44 5.23
CA ALA A 93 16.77 7.10 4.71
C ALA A 93 16.01 7.10 3.38
N PHE A 94 15.17 8.11 3.15
CA PHE A 94 14.27 8.15 2.00
C PHE A 94 14.38 9.43 1.19
N ARG A 95 14.30 9.31 -0.13
CA ARG A 95 14.25 10.46 -1.05
C ARG A 95 12.87 11.10 -1.03
N GLY A 96 12.63 11.98 -0.05
CA GLY A 96 11.34 12.66 0.14
C GLY A 96 10.78 13.35 -1.11
N LYS A 97 11.65 13.89 -1.97
CA LYS A 97 11.28 14.53 -3.26
C LYS A 97 10.46 13.63 -4.20
N PHE A 98 10.60 12.30 -4.07
CA PHE A 98 9.83 11.34 -4.87
C PHE A 98 8.81 10.59 -4.00
N MET A 99 9.23 10.15 -2.81
CA MET A 99 8.38 9.41 -1.88
C MET A 99 7.07 10.14 -1.59
N VAL A 100 7.15 11.43 -1.24
CA VAL A 100 5.97 12.21 -0.85
C VAL A 100 5.00 12.43 -2.02
N PRO A 101 5.39 13.02 -3.17
CA PRO A 101 4.42 13.30 -4.23
C PRO A 101 3.84 12.02 -4.85
N VAL A 102 4.64 10.97 -5.05
CA VAL A 102 4.14 9.71 -5.65
C VAL A 102 3.07 9.08 -4.76
N HIS A 103 3.35 8.88 -3.47
CA HIS A 103 2.38 8.26 -2.57
C HIS A 103 1.16 9.16 -2.31
N THR A 104 1.32 10.49 -2.39
CA THR A 104 0.19 11.43 -2.33
C THR A 104 -0.73 11.26 -3.54
N VAL A 105 -0.18 11.20 -4.76
CA VAL A 105 -0.97 10.97 -5.98
C VAL A 105 -1.68 9.62 -5.92
N LEU A 106 -0.97 8.55 -5.52
CA LEU A 106 -1.57 7.23 -5.38
C LEU A 106 -2.71 7.21 -4.35
N ALA A 107 -2.53 7.88 -3.20
CA ALA A 107 -3.58 8.02 -2.19
C ALA A 107 -4.80 8.78 -2.73
N LEU A 108 -4.60 9.88 -3.47
CA LEU A 108 -5.70 10.63 -4.09
C LEU A 108 -6.43 9.81 -5.15
N CYS A 109 -5.70 9.08 -6.00
CA CYS A 109 -6.26 8.16 -6.99
C CYS A 109 -7.09 7.05 -6.33
N LEU A 110 -6.58 6.45 -5.25
CA LEU A 110 -7.29 5.43 -4.48
C LEU A 110 -8.58 5.98 -3.87
N ILE A 111 -8.50 7.16 -3.24
CA ILE A 111 -9.65 7.83 -2.64
C ILE A 111 -10.71 8.15 -3.70
N TYR A 112 -10.29 8.62 -4.88
CA TYR A 112 -11.19 8.86 -6.00
C TYR A 112 -11.87 7.56 -6.45
N GLN A 113 -11.09 6.50 -6.67
CA GLN A 113 -11.60 5.23 -7.14
C GLN A 113 -12.54 4.56 -6.12
N ALA A 114 -12.24 4.65 -4.83
CA ALA A 114 -13.12 4.16 -3.77
C ALA A 114 -14.47 4.88 -3.77
N ARG A 115 -14.49 6.20 -4.02
CA ARG A 115 -15.74 6.97 -4.17
C ARG A 115 -16.52 6.60 -5.42
N VAL A 116 -15.86 6.39 -6.54
CA VAL A 116 -16.50 5.92 -7.79
C VAL A 116 -17.14 4.55 -7.54
N HIS A 117 -16.42 3.64 -6.90
CA HIS A 117 -16.90 2.31 -6.55
C HIS A 117 -18.13 2.36 -5.62
N GLU A 118 -18.11 3.20 -4.58
CA GLU A 118 -19.26 3.39 -3.68
C GLU A 118 -20.48 3.99 -4.40
N ARG A 119 -20.28 4.99 -5.27
CA ARG A 119 -21.37 5.62 -6.04
C ARG A 119 -22.01 4.66 -7.04
N ALA A 120 -21.24 3.72 -7.56
CA ALA A 120 -21.75 2.65 -8.42
C ALA A 120 -22.55 1.58 -7.66
N LYS A 121 -22.83 1.78 -6.35
CA LYS A 121 -23.65 0.88 -5.52
C LYS A 121 -23.17 -0.57 -5.53
N TYR A 122 -21.87 -0.79 -5.70
CA TYR A 122 -21.27 -2.12 -5.65
C TYR A 122 -21.88 -3.11 -6.66
N THR A 123 -22.21 -2.66 -7.89
CA THR A 123 -22.54 -3.59 -8.98
C THR A 123 -21.35 -4.49 -9.31
N GLN A 124 -21.61 -5.65 -9.92
CA GLN A 124 -20.58 -6.63 -10.24
C GLN A 124 -19.47 -6.06 -11.13
N GLU A 125 -19.82 -5.22 -12.11
CA GLU A 125 -18.87 -4.53 -12.97
C GLU A 125 -18.01 -3.53 -12.19
N ALA A 126 -18.63 -2.80 -11.24
CA ALA A 126 -17.91 -1.86 -10.40
C ALA A 126 -16.95 -2.56 -9.44
N ILE A 127 -17.32 -3.74 -8.94
CA ILE A 127 -16.47 -4.60 -8.11
C ILE A 127 -15.27 -5.10 -8.90
N ALA A 128 -15.49 -5.67 -10.09
CA ALA A 128 -14.41 -6.13 -10.95
C ALA A 128 -13.47 -4.98 -11.35
N GLY A 129 -14.02 -3.81 -11.66
CA GLY A 129 -13.24 -2.60 -11.97
C GLY A 129 -12.39 -2.12 -10.79
N TYR A 130 -12.97 -2.10 -9.58
CA TYR A 130 -12.22 -1.77 -8.36
C TYR A 130 -11.10 -2.78 -8.08
N TYR A 131 -11.38 -4.08 -8.17
CA TYR A 131 -10.38 -5.12 -7.96
C TYR A 131 -9.23 -5.03 -8.96
N ARG A 132 -9.53 -4.78 -10.24
CA ARG A 132 -8.50 -4.54 -11.26
C ARG A 132 -7.67 -3.30 -10.96
N PHE A 133 -8.29 -2.23 -10.49
CA PHE A 133 -7.56 -1.03 -10.07
C PHE A 133 -6.58 -1.33 -8.92
N VAL A 134 -6.99 -2.10 -7.91
CA VAL A 134 -6.09 -2.53 -6.82
C VAL A 134 -4.90 -3.32 -7.36
N TRP A 135 -5.11 -4.23 -8.32
CA TRP A 135 -4.01 -4.95 -8.97
C TRP A 135 -3.09 -4.04 -9.79
N ASN A 136 -3.65 -3.05 -10.50
CA ASN A 136 -2.82 -2.08 -11.21
C ASN A 136 -1.93 -1.29 -10.25
N LEU A 137 -2.43 -0.94 -9.07
CA LEU A 137 -1.62 -0.29 -8.03
C LEU A 137 -0.51 -1.20 -7.47
N PHE A 138 -0.69 -2.52 -7.50
CA PHE A 138 0.32 -3.48 -7.04
C PHE A 138 1.50 -3.63 -8.03
N TYR A 139 1.21 -3.52 -9.34
CA TYR A 139 2.20 -3.68 -10.40
C TYR A 139 2.79 -2.37 -10.94
N ALA A 140 2.30 -1.22 -10.46
CA ALA A 140 2.81 0.12 -10.81
C ALA A 140 4.12 0.43 -10.07
#